data_AF-D5UPI2-F1
#
_entry.id   AF-D5UPI2-F1
#
_cell.length_a   1.000
_cell.length_b   1.000
_cell.length_c   1.000
_cell.angle_alpha   90.00
_cell.angle_beta   90.00
_cell.angle_gamma   90.00
#
_symmetry.space_group_name_H-M   'P 1'
#
loop_
_entity.id
_entity.type
_entity.pdbx_description
1 polymer ?
#
loop_
_entity_poly.entity_id
_entity_poly.type
_entity_poly.pdbx_seq_one_letter_code
_entity_poly.pdbx_strand_id
1 'polypeptide(L)'
;MDTFSGSELYEAFHADYDAVTDRDARIYDADGRLLAAGRLSGLTLDESGSQEVVEYSFSSLHPDIPWDPTHRVELAPQPVK
;
A
#
# COMPACT_ATOMS: atom_id res chain seq x y z
N MET A 1 14.76 -0.61 -4.28
CA MET A 1 13.52 -0.60 -3.49
C MET A 1 12.99 0.81 -3.63
N ASP A 2 11.78 0.95 -4.13
CA ASP A 2 11.18 2.26 -4.42
C ASP A 2 10.41 2.70 -3.18
N THR A 3 10.57 3.95 -2.76
CA THR A 3 9.86 4.49 -1.59
C THR A 3 8.85 5.53 -2.07
N PHE A 4 7.61 5.38 -1.63
CA PHE A 4 6.49 6.25 -1.94
C PHE A 4 5.86 6.75 -0.64
N SER A 5 5.31 7.95 -0.64
CA SER A 5 4.29 8.33 0.34
C SER A 5 2.96 7.64 0.03
N GLY A 6 2.04 7.62 0.99
CA GLY A 6 0.69 7.10 0.78
C GLY A 6 -0.01 7.80 -0.38
N SER A 7 0.13 9.12 -0.50
CA SER A 7 -0.36 9.91 -1.62
C SER A 7 0.26 9.50 -2.96
N GLU A 8 1.59 9.43 -3.04
CA GLU A 8 2.28 9.04 -4.28
C GLU A 8 1.92 7.62 -4.71
N LEU A 9 1.77 6.71 -3.74
CA LEU A 9 1.36 5.34 -4.02
C LEU A 9 -0.07 5.31 -4.57
N TYR A 10 -0.98 6.08 -3.99
CA TYR A 10 -2.36 6.19 -4.47
C TYR A 10 -2.40 6.72 -5.90
N GLU A 11 -1.64 7.77 -6.21
CA GLU A 11 -1.51 8.29 -7.57
C GLU A 11 -0.90 7.26 -8.53
N ALA A 12 0.14 6.54 -8.10
CA ALA A 12 0.77 5.48 -8.88
C ALA A 12 -0.19 4.32 -9.16
N PHE A 13 -1.02 3.94 -8.19
CA PHE A 13 -2.08 2.95 -8.35
C PHE A 13 -3.10 3.33 -9.44
N HIS A 14 -3.48 4.62 -9.48
CA HIS A 14 -4.38 5.15 -10.49
C HIS A 14 -3.73 5.28 -11.87
N ALA A 15 -2.41 5.50 -11.91
CA ALA A 15 -1.67 5.62 -13.15
C ALA A 15 -1.34 4.25 -13.77
N ASP A 16 -0.85 3.30 -12.96
CA ASP A 16 -0.41 1.96 -13.38
C ASP A 16 -0.53 0.95 -12.22
N TYR A 17 -1.70 0.32 -12.11
CA TYR A 17 -2.03 -0.64 -11.06
C TYR A 17 -1.07 -1.84 -11.00
N ASP A 18 -0.72 -2.42 -12.16
CA ASP A 18 0.20 -3.57 -12.25
C ASP A 18 1.63 -3.20 -11.81
N ALA A 19 2.04 -1.94 -12.01
CA ALA A 19 3.36 -1.47 -11.56
C ALA A 19 3.50 -1.38 -10.03
N VAL A 20 2.40 -1.41 -9.28
CA VAL A 20 2.37 -1.22 -7.83
C VAL A 20 1.94 -2.50 -7.09
N THR A 21 1.10 -3.33 -7.72
CA THR A 21 0.59 -4.58 -7.16
C THR A 21 1.48 -5.79 -7.40
N ASP A 22 1.19 -6.90 -6.69
CA ASP A 22 1.95 -8.14 -6.67
C ASP A 22 3.41 -7.98 -6.20
N ARG A 23 3.71 -6.87 -5.52
CA ARG A 23 5.04 -6.56 -4.97
C ARG A 23 5.03 -6.71 -3.45
N ASP A 24 6.16 -7.14 -2.89
CA ASP A 24 6.37 -7.02 -1.45
C ASP A 24 6.42 -5.53 -1.07
N ALA A 25 5.59 -5.14 -0.12
CA ALA A 25 5.48 -3.79 0.40
C ALA A 25 5.71 -3.78 1.91
N ARG A 26 6.28 -2.68 2.40
CA ARG A 26 6.37 -2.36 3.83
C ARG A 26 5.79 -0.98 4.06
N ILE A 27 4.81 -0.89 4.94
CA ILE A 27 4.10 0.34 5.28
C ILE A 27 4.57 0.79 6.65
N TYR A 28 4.99 2.04 6.75
CA TYR A 28 5.43 2.67 7.98
C TYR A 28 4.56 3.89 8.27
N ASP A 29 4.36 4.20 9.54
CA ASP A 29 3.75 5.46 9.97
C ASP A 29 4.71 6.64 9.78
N ALA A 30 4.22 7.85 10.07
CA ALA A 30 4.99 9.10 9.99
C ALA A 30 6.22 9.12 10.93
N ASP A 31 6.17 8.37 12.03
CA ASP A 31 7.27 8.20 12.99
C ASP A 31 8.28 7.12 12.54
N GLY A 32 8.01 6.43 11.43
CA GLY A 32 8.86 5.39 10.85
C GLY A 32 8.71 4.01 11.48
N ARG A 33 7.66 3.77 12.28
CA ARG A 33 7.31 2.46 12.82
C ARG A 33 6.63 1.62 11.75
N LEU A 34 7.04 0.36 11.63
CA LEU A 34 6.41 -0.60 10.72
C LEU A 34 4.97 -0.90 11.17
N LEU A 35 4.00 -0.61 10.29
CA LEU A 35 2.58 -0.89 10.48
C LEU A 35 2.21 -2.25 9.87
N ALA A 36 2.63 -2.48 8.64
CA ALA A 36 2.33 -3.71 7.90
C ALA A 36 3.46 -4.06 6.93
N ALA A 37 3.64 -5.35 6.67
CA ALA A 37 4.54 -5.84 5.64
C ALA A 37 3.95 -7.09 4.99
N GLY A 38 3.94 -7.14 3.68
CA GLY A 38 3.39 -8.27 2.93
C GLY A 38 3.32 -7.99 1.45
N ARG A 39 2.75 -8.92 0.69
CA ARG A 39 2.57 -8.75 -0.75
C ARG A 39 1.37 -7.86 -1.02
N LEU A 40 1.62 -6.61 -1.39
CA LEU A 40 0.59 -5.63 -1.71
C LEU A 40 -0.14 -6.07 -2.97
N SER A 41 -1.44 -6.23 -2.83
CA SER A 41 -2.32 -6.75 -3.88
C SER A 41 -3.21 -5.69 -4.49
N GLY A 42 -3.40 -4.57 -3.78
CA GLY A 42 -4.25 -3.49 -4.24
C GLY A 42 -4.44 -2.41 -3.18
N LEU A 43 -5.24 -1.41 -3.57
CA LEU A 43 -5.98 -0.56 -2.65
C LEU A 43 -7.46 -0.92 -2.76
N THR A 44 -8.11 -1.13 -1.63
CA THR A 44 -9.55 -1.39 -1.55
C THR A 44 -10.26 -0.19 -0.93
N LEU A 45 -11.49 0.07 -1.36
CA LEU A 45 -12.36 1.02 -0.68
C LEU A 45 -13.25 0.22 0.27
N ASP A 46 -13.09 0.42 1.57
CA ASP A 46 -14.05 -0.07 2.55
C ASP A 46 -15.20 0.93 2.69
N GLU A 47 -16.37 0.47 2.27
CA GLU A 47 -17.64 1.18 2.41
C GLU A 47 -18.48 0.60 3.56
N SER A 48 -17.90 -0.29 4.38
CA SER A 48 -18.62 -0.98 5.46
C SER A 48 -18.99 -0.07 6.63
N GLY A 49 -18.41 1.15 6.69
CA GLY A 49 -18.72 2.19 7.66
C GLY A 49 -19.51 3.37 7.08
N SER A 50 -19.89 4.33 7.93
CA SER A 50 -20.48 5.61 7.48
C SER A 50 -19.48 6.54 6.78
N GLN A 51 -18.26 6.07 6.53
CA GLN A 51 -17.15 6.82 5.95
C GLN A 51 -16.41 5.93 4.95
N GLU A 52 -16.15 6.48 3.77
CA GLU A 52 -15.31 5.86 2.74
C GLU A 52 -13.86 5.85 3.23
N VAL A 53 -13.30 4.66 3.47
CA VAL A 53 -11.90 4.50 3.89
C VAL A 53 -11.16 3.68 2.84
N VAL A 54 -10.03 4.20 2.37
CA VAL A 54 -9.13 3.43 1.49
C VAL A 54 -8.25 2.56 2.38
N GLU A 55 -7.99 1.32 1.98
CA GLU A 55 -7.14 0.38 2.70
C GLU A 55 -6.07 -0.22 1.79
N TYR A 56 -4.88 -0.47 2.32
CA TYR A 56 -3.88 -1.31 1.65
C TYR A 56 -4.28 -2.76 1.78
N SER A 57 -4.47 -3.43 0.65
CA SER A 57 -4.81 -4.84 0.65
C SER A 57 -3.61 -5.75 0.44
N PHE A 58 -3.47 -6.76 1.30
CA PHE A 58 -2.34 -7.69 1.29
C PHE A 58 -2.80 -9.12 0.99
N SER A 59 -2.14 -9.77 0.02
CA SER A 59 -2.39 -11.19 -0.28
C SER A 59 -1.84 -12.13 0.80
N SER A 60 -0.89 -11.67 1.61
CA SER A 60 -0.14 -12.49 2.56
C SER A 60 0.37 -11.68 3.75
N LEU A 61 0.56 -12.37 4.88
CA LEU A 61 1.28 -11.97 6.11
C LEU A 61 0.64 -10.90 6.99
N HIS A 62 -0.17 -9.99 6.47
CA HIS A 62 -0.84 -8.94 7.25
C HIS A 62 -2.31 -8.78 6.84
N PRO A 63 -3.20 -8.40 7.77
CA PRO A 63 -4.54 -7.94 7.42
C PRO A 63 -4.47 -6.62 6.67
N ASP A 64 -5.55 -6.28 5.97
CA ASP A 64 -5.70 -4.98 5.34
C ASP A 64 -5.59 -3.87 6.41
N ILE A 65 -4.92 -2.77 6.06
CA ILE A 65 -4.73 -1.63 6.98
C ILE A 65 -5.19 -0.33 6.32
N PRO A 66 -5.73 0.62 7.10
CA PRO A 66 -6.15 1.92 6.59
C PRO A 66 -5.01 2.62 5.84
N TRP A 67 -5.34 3.13 4.66
CA TRP A 67 -4.48 4.01 3.90
C TRP A 67 -4.43 5.39 4.57
N ASP A 68 -3.24 5.98 4.57
CA ASP A 68 -3.03 7.35 5.03
C ASP A 68 -2.01 8.02 4.11
N PRO A 69 -2.24 9.28 3.70
CA PRO A 69 -1.35 10.00 2.80
C PRO A 69 0.06 10.21 3.36
N THR A 70 0.23 10.19 4.68
CA THR A 70 1.51 10.40 5.38
C THR A 70 2.29 9.10 5.58
N HIS A 71 1.71 7.94 5.29
CA HIS A 71 2.43 6.67 5.39
C HIS A 71 3.61 6.63 4.43
N ARG A 72 4.70 6.02 4.88
CA ARG A 72 5.83 5.68 4.03
C ARG A 72 5.68 4.25 3.55
N VAL A 73 5.70 4.05 2.24
CA VAL A 73 5.51 2.76 1.58
C VAL A 73 6.78 2.40 0.83
N GLU A 74 7.43 1.31 1.24
CA GLU A 74 8.58 0.76 0.54
C GLU A 74 8.16 -0.42 -0.30
N LEU A 75 8.27 -0.31 -1.63
CA LEU A 75 8.00 -1.38 -2.58
C LEU A 75 9.29 -2.07 -3.00
N ALA A 76 9.32 -3.40 -2.85
CA ALA A 76 10.36 -4.25 -3.44
C ALA A 76 10.42 -4.01 -4.95
N PRO A 77 11.61 -4.01 -5.57
CA PRO A 77 11.75 -3.77 -7.01
C PRO A 77 10.83 -4.71 -7.81
N GLN A 78 10.29 -4.21 -8.92
CA GLN A 78 9.49 -5.01 -9.84
C GLN A 78 10.25 -6.29 -10.20
N PRO A 79 9.64 -7.49 -10.08
CA PRO A 79 10.26 -8.69 -10.56
C PRO A 79 10.47 -8.54 -12.07
N VAL A 80 11.73 -8.40 -12.48
CA VAL A 80 12.12 -8.45 -13.90
C VAL A 80 11.76 -9.85 -14.41
N LYS A 81 10.72 -9.93 -15.25
CA LYS A 81 10.38 -11.12 -16.03
C LYS A 81 11.46 -11.40 -17.08
#